data_AF-A0A1E7R5R2-F1
#
_entry.id   AF-A0A1E7R5R2-F1
#
_cell.length_a   1.000
_cell.length_b   1.000
_cell.length_c   1.000
_cell.angle_alpha   90.00
_cell.angle_beta   90.00
_cell.angle_gamma   90.00
#
_symmetry.space_group_name_H-M   'P 1'
#
loop_
_entity.id
_entity.type
_entity.pdbx_description
1 polymer ?
#
loop_
_entity_poly.entity_id
_entity_poly.type
_entity_poly.pdbx_seq_one_letter_code
_entity_poly.pdbx_strand_id
1 'polypeptide(L)'
;MKYLILGIISVLISTTTLGRETKSMRSSYELINVGDSESDLLRKMGNTSARYFIHKEGRRLCEAAEYVYEIDMQIYTVWVCNGMIFKIDVNNK
;
A
#
# COMPACT_ATOMS: atom_id res chain seq x y z
N MET A 1 47.14 11.67 1.33
CA MET A 1 46.50 10.34 1.54
C MET A 1 45.42 10.32 2.63
N LYS A 2 45.10 11.42 3.35
CA LYS A 2 44.11 11.38 4.45
C LYS A 2 42.66 11.69 4.01
N TYR A 3 42.49 12.49 2.96
CA TYR A 3 41.18 12.93 2.46
C TYR A 3 40.49 11.93 1.50
N LEU A 4 41.26 10.98 0.96
CA LEU A 4 40.74 9.93 0.06
C LEU A 4 39.87 8.92 0.80
N ILE A 5 40.22 8.60 2.05
CA ILE A 5 39.45 7.70 2.92
C ILE A 5 38.14 8.36 3.35
N LEU A 6 38.14 9.68 3.58
CA LEU A 6 36.95 10.44 3.97
C LEU A 6 35.90 10.47 2.86
N GLY A 7 36.33 10.56 1.60
CA GLY A 7 35.42 10.54 0.44
C GLY A 7 34.72 9.20 0.24
N ILE A 8 35.39 8.09 0.54
CA ILE A 8 34.80 6.74 0.41
C ILE A 8 33.72 6.51 1.48
N ILE A 9 33.89 7.06 2.68
CA ILE A 9 32.90 6.94 3.77
C ILE A 9 31.63 7.75 3.46
N SER A 10 31.72 8.91 2.79
CA SER A 10 30.52 9.71 2.51
C SER A 10 29.62 9.11 1.43
N VAL A 11 30.15 8.27 0.54
CA VAL A 11 29.37 7.58 -0.50
C VAL A 11 28.50 6.46 0.10
N LEU A 12 28.95 5.84 1.19
CA LEU A 12 28.25 4.72 1.85
C LEU A 12 26.99 5.14 2.62
N ILE A 13 26.77 6.44 2.83
CA ILE A 13 25.58 6.98 3.55
C ILE A 13 24.44 7.32 2.57
N SER A 14 24.54 6.88 1.31
CA SER A 14 23.50 7.07 0.30
C SER A 14 22.29 6.17 0.58
N THR A 15 21.46 6.64 1.51
CA THR A 15 19.99 6.47 1.62
C THR A 15 19.41 5.16 1.09
N THR A 16 19.31 4.15 1.95
CA THR A 16 18.33 3.07 1.76
C THR A 16 16.94 3.60 2.06
N THR A 17 16.21 4.08 1.04
CA THR A 17 14.78 4.29 1.16
C THR A 17 14.11 2.92 1.21
N LEU A 18 13.92 2.37 2.42
CA LEU A 18 13.09 1.19 2.59
C LEU A 18 11.65 1.58 2.26
N GLY A 19 11.13 1.08 1.13
CA GLY A 19 9.70 1.08 0.87
C GLY A 19 9.03 0.22 1.95
N ARG A 20 8.35 0.85 2.90
CA ARG A 20 7.62 0.14 3.94
C ARG A 20 6.29 -0.33 3.35
N GLU A 21 6.11 -1.63 3.21
CA GLU A 21 4.82 -2.19 2.83
C GLU A 21 3.80 -1.98 3.96
N THR A 22 2.70 -1.34 3.62
CA THR A 22 1.56 -1.16 4.54
C THR A 22 0.69 -2.39 4.48
N LYS A 23 0.55 -3.10 5.61
CA LYS A 23 -0.25 -4.34 5.68
C LYS A 23 -1.64 -4.13 6.26
N SER A 24 -1.92 -2.94 6.78
CA SER A 24 -3.18 -2.64 7.45
C SER A 24 -3.50 -1.15 7.38
N MET A 25 -4.78 -0.83 7.41
CA MET A 25 -5.29 0.51 7.64
C MET A 25 -6.37 0.49 8.74
N ARG A 26 -6.67 1.65 9.31
CA ARG A 26 -7.63 1.77 10.41
C ARG A 26 -8.71 2.77 10.03
N SER A 27 -9.97 2.38 10.22
CA SER A 27 -11.11 3.28 10.30
C SER A 27 -11.12 3.98 11.68
N SER A 28 -12.23 4.61 12.05
CA SER A 28 -12.41 5.21 13.39
C SER A 28 -12.24 4.18 14.51
N TYR A 29 -12.78 2.97 14.34
CA TYR A 29 -12.81 1.94 15.39
C TYR A 29 -12.32 0.57 14.94
N GLU A 30 -12.22 0.32 13.63
CA GLU A 30 -11.97 -1.01 13.09
C GLU A 30 -10.69 -1.07 12.25
N LEU A 31 -10.02 -2.21 12.32
CA LEU A 31 -8.81 -2.50 11.54
C LEU A 31 -9.20 -3.24 10.25
N ILE A 32 -8.52 -2.90 9.16
CA ILE A 32 -8.53 -3.59 7.88
C ILE A 32 -7.12 -4.07 7.59
N ASN A 33 -6.98 -5.34 7.18
CA ASN A 33 -5.69 -5.93 6.83
C ASN A 33 -5.68 -6.50 5.42
N VAL A 34 -4.48 -6.66 4.87
CA VAL A 34 -4.26 -7.55 3.72
C VAL A 34 -4.76 -8.95 4.09
N GLY A 35 -5.57 -9.54 3.22
CA GLY A 35 -6.26 -10.81 3.41
C GLY A 35 -7.73 -10.69 3.85
N ASP A 36 -8.17 -9.52 4.34
CA ASP A 36 -9.59 -9.30 4.66
C ASP A 36 -10.44 -9.31 3.37
N SER A 37 -11.74 -9.60 3.52
CA SER A 37 -12.66 -9.62 2.39
C SER A 37 -13.03 -8.21 1.93
N GLU A 38 -13.37 -8.07 0.64
CA GLU A 38 -13.94 -6.85 0.09
C GLU A 38 -15.24 -6.44 0.82
N SER A 39 -16.04 -7.42 1.23
CA SER A 39 -17.26 -7.14 1.99
C SER A 39 -16.96 -6.53 3.37
N ASP A 40 -15.91 -6.97 4.04
CA ASP A 40 -15.46 -6.39 5.31
C ASP A 40 -14.90 -4.98 5.10
N LEU A 41 -14.14 -4.77 4.02
CA LEU A 41 -13.66 -3.45 3.62
C LEU A 41 -14.83 -2.47 3.48
N LEU A 42 -15.79 -2.80 2.62
CA LEU A 42 -16.93 -1.93 2.33
C LEU A 42 -17.83 -1.72 3.55
N ARG A 43 -17.96 -2.73 4.41
CA ARG A 43 -18.72 -2.59 5.67
C ARG A 43 -18.07 -1.61 6.63
N LYS A 44 -16.75 -1.67 6.81
CA LYS A 44 -16.01 -0.90 7.82
C LYS A 44 -15.59 0.50 7.35
N MET A 45 -15.41 0.66 6.03
CA MET A 45 -14.90 1.89 5.41
C MET A 45 -15.96 2.64 4.61
N GLY A 46 -17.10 2.00 4.32
CA GLY A 46 -18.09 2.51 3.40
C GLY A 46 -17.71 2.26 1.94
N ASN A 47 -18.63 2.64 1.04
CA ASN A 47 -18.45 2.45 -0.39
C ASN A 47 -17.82 3.69 -1.03
N THR A 48 -16.73 3.51 -1.78
CA THR A 48 -16.14 4.53 -2.65
C THR A 48 -16.29 4.10 -4.10
N SER A 49 -16.09 5.02 -5.04
CA SER A 49 -16.02 4.62 -6.45
C SER A 49 -14.87 3.63 -6.64
N ALA A 50 -15.20 2.40 -7.03
CA ALA A 50 -14.23 1.37 -7.37
C ALA A 50 -13.72 1.58 -8.80
N ARG A 51 -12.41 1.39 -9.01
CA ARG A 51 -11.83 1.28 -10.35
C ARG A 51 -11.49 -0.18 -10.64
N TYR A 52 -12.14 -0.75 -11.65
CA TYR A 52 -11.94 -2.14 -12.05
C TYR A 52 -10.87 -2.26 -13.14
N PHE A 53 -10.02 -3.27 -13.03
CA PHE A 53 -8.97 -3.57 -14.01
C PHE A 53 -8.53 -5.04 -13.90
N ILE A 54 -7.78 -5.54 -14.89
CA ILE A 54 -7.14 -6.85 -14.81
C ILE A 54 -5.76 -6.70 -14.18
N HIS A 55 -5.57 -7.30 -13.01
CA HIS A 55 -4.27 -7.37 -12.37
C HIS A 55 -3.51 -8.61 -12.85
N LYS A 56 -2.22 -8.44 -13.16
CA LYS A 56 -1.33 -9.52 -13.59
C LYS A 56 -0.11 -9.59 -12.68
N GLU A 57 0.05 -10.72 -12.00
CA GLU A 57 1.22 -11.01 -11.19
C GLU A 57 1.91 -12.28 -11.73
N GLY A 58 2.99 -12.08 -12.49
CA GLY A 58 3.66 -13.15 -13.22
C GLY A 58 2.72 -13.85 -14.21
N ARG A 59 2.32 -15.09 -13.89
CA ARG A 59 1.38 -15.91 -14.68
C ARG A 59 -0.07 -15.86 -14.17
N ARG A 60 -0.31 -15.26 -13.00
CA ARG A 60 -1.65 -15.16 -12.42
C ARG A 60 -2.34 -13.91 -12.93
N LEU A 61 -3.62 -14.03 -13.25
CA LEU A 61 -4.50 -12.95 -13.66
C LEU A 61 -5.70 -12.94 -12.71
N CYS A 62 -6.17 -11.76 -12.34
CA CYS A 62 -7.46 -11.62 -11.68
C CYS A 62 -8.14 -10.33 -12.06
N GLU A 63 -9.47 -10.34 -11.95
CA GLU A 63 -10.27 -9.13 -11.89
C GLU A 63 -9.99 -8.44 -10.56
N ALA A 64 -9.50 -7.22 -10.64
CA ALA A 64 -9.12 -6.43 -9.50
C ALA A 64 -9.97 -5.17 -9.41
N ALA A 65 -10.20 -4.76 -8.16
CA ALA A 65 -10.84 -3.49 -7.84
C ALA A 65 -9.86 -2.65 -7.01
N GLU A 66 -9.75 -1.37 -7.35
CA GLU A 66 -9.02 -0.36 -6.60
C GLU A 66 -10.01 0.56 -5.90
N TYR A 67 -9.82 0.73 -4.59
CA TYR A 67 -10.55 1.64 -3.72
C TYR A 67 -9.60 2.68 -3.15
N VAL A 68 -10.04 3.94 -3.09
CA VAL A 68 -9.24 5.04 -2.56
C VAL A 68 -9.98 5.70 -1.41
N TYR A 69 -9.34 5.74 -0.25
CA TYR A 69 -9.87 6.34 0.98
C TYR A 69 -8.96 7.46 1.46
N GLU A 70 -9.55 8.57 1.88
CA GLU A 70 -8.82 9.67 2.52
C GLU A 70 -9.13 9.68 4.01
N ILE A 71 -8.10 9.49 4.84
CA ILE A 71 -8.23 9.38 6.30
C ILE A 71 -7.06 10.15 6.93
N ASP A 72 -7.35 11.12 7.80
CA ASP A 72 -6.34 11.86 8.57
C ASP A 72 -5.13 12.34 7.73
N MET A 73 -5.42 13.01 6.60
CA MET A 73 -4.43 13.52 5.62
C MET A 73 -3.59 12.46 4.89
N GLN A 74 -3.97 11.18 5.02
CA GLN A 74 -3.39 10.07 4.27
C GLN A 74 -4.36 9.57 3.21
N ILE A 75 -3.83 9.20 2.06
CA ILE A 75 -4.55 8.52 0.98
C ILE A 75 -4.18 7.06 1.04
N TYR A 76 -5.16 6.23 1.37
CA TYR A 76 -5.05 4.77 1.33
C TYR A 76 -5.59 4.26 0.00
N THR A 77 -4.77 3.53 -0.74
CA THR A 77 -5.20 2.79 -1.93
C THR A 77 -5.25 1.31 -1.59
N VAL A 78 -6.41 0.70 -1.74
CA VAL A 78 -6.65 -0.71 -1.41
C VAL A 78 -6.97 -1.45 -2.69
N TRP A 79 -6.24 -2.53 -2.96
CA TRP A 79 -6.50 -3.40 -4.10
C TRP A 79 -7.06 -4.75 -3.64
N VAL A 80 -8.15 -5.12 -4.29
CA VAL A 80 -8.86 -6.38 -4.09
C VAL A 80 -8.68 -7.25 -5.34
N CYS A 81 -8.48 -8.54 -5.14
CA CYS A 81 -8.38 -9.55 -6.20
C CYS A 81 -9.17 -10.78 -5.73
N ASN A 82 -10.10 -11.27 -6.56
CA ASN A 82 -10.99 -12.38 -6.20
C ASN A 82 -11.70 -12.18 -4.84
N GLY A 83 -12.14 -10.95 -4.55
CA GLY A 83 -12.86 -10.61 -3.32
C GLY A 83 -12.01 -10.50 -2.05
N MET A 84 -10.68 -10.63 -2.14
CA MET A 84 -9.76 -10.46 -1.01
C MET A 84 -8.78 -9.31 -1.23
N ILE A 85 -8.50 -8.54 -0.18
CA ILE A 85 -7.49 -7.49 -0.21
C ILE A 85 -6.11 -8.14 -0.37
N PHE A 86 -5.38 -7.79 -1.41
CA PHE A 86 -4.02 -8.28 -1.61
C PHE A 86 -2.95 -7.20 -1.40
N LYS A 87 -3.33 -5.92 -1.46
CA LYS A 87 -2.42 -4.81 -1.25
C LYS A 87 -3.12 -3.62 -0.60
N ILE A 88 -2.43 -2.98 0.33
CA ILE A 88 -2.77 -1.67 0.88
C ILE A 88 -1.54 -0.79 0.71
N ASP A 89 -1.72 0.39 0.16
CA ASP A 89 -0.67 1.40 0.04
C ASP A 89 -1.13 2.70 0.66
N VAL A 90 -0.19 3.48 1.19
CA VAL A 90 -0.47 4.73 1.89
C VAL A 90 0.44 5.82 1.37
N ASN A 91 -0.17 6.94 0.99
CA ASN A 91 0.54 8.14 0.57
C ASN A 91 0.14 9.31 1.48
N ASN A 92 1.11 10.07 1.97
CA ASN A 92 0.84 11.31 2.69
C ASN A 92 0.53 12.42 1.68
N LYS A 93 -0.48 13.25 1.99
CA LYS A 93 -0.73 14.50 1.25
C LYS A 93 0.31 15.57 1.57
#